data_AF-A0AAE9VMJ9-F1
#
_entry.id   AF-A0AAE9VMJ9-F1
#
_cell.length_a   1.000
_cell.length_b   1.000
_cell.length_c   1.000
_cell.angle_alpha   90.00
_cell.angle_beta   90.00
_cell.angle_gamma   90.00
#
_symmetry.space_group_name_H-M   'P 1'
#
loop_
_entity.id
_entity.type
_entity.pdbx_description
1 polymer ?
#
loop_
_entity_poly.entity_id
_entity_poly.type
_entity_poly.pdbx_seq_one_letter_code
_entity_poly.pdbx_strand_id
1 'polypeptide(L)'
;MSDALALSAQQQAGLLKLLAAAQQQRTVLTYRQVIEQLQLPVPSVRRLALALEQLARADHQHGWPLRSALVVSQARPAHPQLGFIQCVQQLGRFVGGIDEDAVAAWLAAELAQVYSFNYPEV
;
A
#
# COMPACT_ATOMS: atom_id res chain seq x y z
N MET A 1 -12.05 -4.44 -18.99
CA MET A 1 -12.48 -3.02 -18.90
C MET A 1 -11.89 -2.34 -17.65
N SER A 2 -10.57 -2.47 -17.41
CA SER A 2 -9.93 -2.00 -16.16
C SER A 2 -8.84 -0.94 -16.37
N ASP A 3 -8.43 -0.67 -17.61
CA ASP A 3 -7.40 0.34 -17.95
C ASP A 3 -7.75 1.76 -17.52
N ALA A 4 -9.04 2.11 -17.45
CA ALA A 4 -9.46 3.46 -17.08
C ALA A 4 -9.08 3.86 -15.64
N LEU A 5 -8.80 2.90 -14.77
CA LEU A 5 -8.39 3.13 -13.38
C LEU A 5 -6.89 2.91 -13.14
N ALA A 6 -6.15 2.42 -14.14
CA ALA A 6 -4.72 2.22 -14.01
C ALA A 6 -3.99 3.56 -13.85
N LEU A 7 -2.94 3.55 -13.03
CA LEU A 7 -1.99 4.67 -12.96
C LEU A 7 -1.17 4.70 -14.25
N SER A 8 -0.83 5.89 -14.73
CA SER A 8 0.16 6.02 -15.80
C SER A 8 1.54 5.59 -15.30
N ALA A 9 2.46 5.27 -16.21
CA ALA A 9 3.84 4.93 -15.82
C ALA A 9 4.50 6.02 -14.96
N GLN A 10 4.23 7.30 -15.25
CA GLN A 10 4.71 8.42 -14.45
C GLN A 10 4.10 8.43 -13.04
N GLN A 11 2.80 8.16 -12.91
CA GLN A 11 2.13 8.09 -11.60
C GLN A 11 2.61 6.88 -10.80
N GLN A 12 2.89 5.75 -11.47
CA GLN A 12 3.43 4.55 -10.83
C GLN A 12 4.86 4.77 -10.33
N ALA A 13 5.74 5.38 -11.14
CA ALA A 13 7.07 5.77 -10.70
C ALA A 13 7.02 6.78 -9.53
N GLY A 14 6.11 7.75 -9.59
CA GLY A 14 5.86 8.69 -8.51
C GLY A 14 5.42 8.00 -7.21
N LEU A 15 4.51 7.02 -7.29
CA LEU A 15 4.07 6.23 -6.15
C LEU A 15 5.26 5.50 -5.50
N LEU A 16 6.07 4.80 -6.29
CA LEU A 16 7.24 4.08 -5.77
C LEU A 16 8.24 5.03 -5.08
N LYS A 17 8.47 6.21 -5.66
CA LYS A 17 9.33 7.23 -5.06
C LYS A 17 8.79 7.75 -3.72
N LEU A 18 7.49 7.99 -3.62
CA LEU A 18 6.85 8.39 -2.36
C LEU A 18 7.00 7.31 -1.29
N LEU A 19 6.80 6.04 -1.65
CA LEU A 19 6.91 4.91 -0.74
C LEU A 19 8.35 4.69 -0.29
N ALA A 20 9.32 4.82 -1.19
CA ALA A 20 10.75 4.78 -0.85
C ALA A 20 11.14 5.87 0.16
N ALA A 21 10.66 7.11 -0.05
CA ALA A 21 10.93 8.21 0.88
C ALA A 21 10.30 7.95 2.27
N ALA A 22 9.05 7.46 2.31
CA ALA A 22 8.37 7.10 3.55
C ALA A 22 9.08 5.95 4.28
N GLN A 23 9.53 4.94 3.53
CA GLN A 23 10.32 3.82 4.06
C GLN A 23 11.62 4.31 4.72
N GLN A 24 12.40 5.15 4.04
CA GLN A 24 13.66 5.70 4.55
C GLN A 24 13.43 6.53 5.83
N GLN A 25 12.33 7.28 5.88
CA GLN A 25 11.94 8.07 7.05
C GLN A 25 11.28 7.25 8.16
N ARG A 26 10.99 5.97 7.89
CA ARG A 26 10.20 5.07 8.75
C ARG A 26 8.85 5.66 9.15
N THR A 27 8.19 6.29 8.18
CA THR A 27 6.86 6.89 8.32
C THR A 27 5.84 6.17 7.46
N VAL A 28 4.55 6.48 7.67
CA VAL A 28 3.44 6.04 6.81
C VAL A 28 2.85 7.24 6.08
N LEU A 29 2.25 6.99 4.93
CA LEU A 29 1.53 7.97 4.12
C LEU A 29 0.03 7.73 4.26
N THR A 30 -0.75 8.81 4.25
CA THR A 30 -2.20 8.70 4.11
C THR A 30 -2.60 8.59 2.64
N TYR A 31 -3.73 7.94 2.35
CA TYR A 31 -4.34 7.95 1.01
C TYR A 31 -4.44 9.38 0.45
N ARG A 32 -4.83 10.34 1.30
CA ARG A 32 -4.96 11.75 0.91
C ARG A 32 -3.63 12.34 0.45
N GLN A 33 -2.56 12.17 1.22
CA GLN A 33 -1.23 12.66 0.85
C GLN A 33 -0.76 12.08 -0.49
N VAL A 34 -0.97 10.78 -0.71
CA VAL A 34 -0.57 10.14 -1.98
C VAL A 34 -1.40 10.67 -3.15
N ILE A 35 -2.72 10.78 -2.98
CA ILE A 35 -3.63 11.32 -4.00
C ILE A 35 -3.25 12.75 -4.38
N GLU A 36 -2.98 13.61 -3.40
CA GLU A 36 -2.60 15.01 -3.60
C GLU A 36 -1.24 15.12 -4.31
N GLN A 37 -0.23 14.37 -3.86
CA GLN A 37 1.12 14.40 -4.43
C GLN A 37 1.17 13.85 -5.87
N LEU A 38 0.40 12.81 -6.17
CA LEU A 38 0.33 12.22 -7.52
C LEU A 38 -0.72 12.87 -8.43
N GLN A 39 -1.46 13.86 -7.91
CA GLN A 39 -2.54 14.55 -8.62
C GLN A 39 -3.52 13.58 -9.29
N LEU A 40 -3.97 12.56 -8.54
CA LEU A 40 -4.80 11.51 -9.12
C LEU A 40 -6.18 12.04 -9.49
N PRO A 41 -6.67 11.80 -10.72
CA PRO A 41 -8.01 12.20 -11.11
C PRO A 41 -9.07 11.34 -10.41
N VAL A 42 -10.29 11.85 -10.33
CA VAL A 42 -11.43 11.09 -9.80
C VAL A 42 -11.76 9.90 -10.70
N PRO A 43 -12.09 8.71 -10.14
CA PRO A 43 -12.20 8.38 -8.71
C PRO A 43 -10.82 8.03 -8.09
N SER A 44 -10.21 8.99 -7.39
CA SER A 44 -8.79 8.94 -6.98
C SER A 44 -8.51 7.86 -5.94
N VAL A 45 -9.39 7.70 -4.94
CA VAL A 45 -9.28 6.65 -3.92
C VAL A 45 -9.31 5.26 -4.55
N ARG A 46 -10.23 5.02 -5.50
CA ARG A 46 -10.36 3.71 -6.16
C ARG A 46 -9.15 3.41 -7.06
N ARG A 47 -8.63 4.42 -7.76
CA ARG A 47 -7.40 4.32 -8.56
C ARG A 47 -6.20 3.95 -7.68
N LEU A 48 -6.04 4.65 -6.55
CA LEU A 48 -4.95 4.37 -5.61
C LEU A 48 -5.09 2.98 -4.97
N ALA A 49 -6.30 2.59 -4.52
CA ALA A 49 -6.54 1.26 -3.95
C ALA A 49 -6.14 0.14 -4.93
N LEU A 50 -6.59 0.23 -6.19
CA LEU A 50 -6.23 -0.75 -7.22
C LEU A 50 -4.71 -0.83 -7.45
N ALA A 51 -4.03 0.33 -7.50
CA ALA A 51 -2.58 0.38 -7.66
C ALA A 51 -1.84 -0.24 -6.48
N LEU A 52 -2.30 -0.01 -5.24
CA LEU A 52 -1.71 -0.61 -4.04
C LEU A 52 -1.91 -2.13 -3.99
N GLU A 53 -3.07 -2.63 -4.44
CA GLU A 53 -3.31 -4.07 -4.56
C GLU A 53 -2.43 -4.71 -5.65
N GLN A 54 -2.24 -4.04 -6.79
CA GLN A 54 -1.33 -4.51 -7.85
C GLN A 54 0.12 -4.55 -7.35
N LEU A 55 0.55 -3.51 -6.63
CA LEU A 55 1.87 -3.45 -6.00
C LEU A 55 2.05 -4.55 -4.96
N ALA A 56 1.04 -4.80 -4.11
CA ALA A 56 1.06 -5.89 -3.14
C ALA A 56 1.23 -7.26 -3.81
N ARG A 57 0.51 -7.51 -4.92
CA ARG A 57 0.66 -8.74 -5.71
C ARG A 57 2.08 -8.86 -6.28
N ALA A 58 2.64 -7.77 -6.81
CA ALA A 58 3.99 -7.75 -7.35
C ALA A 58 5.05 -8.01 -6.28
N ASP A 59 5.01 -7.30 -5.15
CA ASP A 59 5.92 -7.53 -4.01
C ASP A 59 5.80 -8.98 -3.51
N HIS A 60 4.58 -9.50 -3.40
CA HIS A 60 4.33 -10.88 -3.00
C HIS A 60 4.96 -11.90 -3.95
N GLN A 61 4.82 -11.72 -5.26
CA GLN A 61 5.41 -12.60 -6.29
C GLN A 61 6.94 -12.65 -6.21
N HIS A 62 7.58 -11.54 -5.82
CA HIS A 62 9.02 -11.48 -5.61
C HIS A 62 9.46 -11.96 -4.22
N GLY A 63 8.51 -12.32 -3.34
CA GLY A 63 8.79 -12.69 -1.95
C GLY A 63 9.19 -11.51 -1.06
N TRP A 64 8.88 -10.28 -1.47
CA TRP A 64 9.24 -9.07 -0.73
C TRP A 64 8.18 -8.69 0.31
N PRO A 65 8.55 -7.89 1.33
CA PRO A 65 7.58 -7.21 2.17
C PRO A 65 6.71 -6.25 1.33
N LEU A 66 5.44 -6.13 1.68
CA LEU A 66 4.44 -5.38 0.92
C LEU A 66 4.62 -3.88 1.18
N ARG A 67 5.29 -3.17 0.28
CA ARG A 67 5.54 -1.73 0.46
C ARG A 67 4.24 -0.90 0.41
N SER A 68 3.19 -1.46 -0.17
CA SER A 68 1.83 -0.91 -0.14
C SER A 68 1.24 -0.78 1.27
N ALA A 69 1.75 -1.51 2.26
CA ALA A 69 1.37 -1.37 3.67
C ALA A 69 1.75 0.01 4.27
N LEU A 70 2.64 0.76 3.63
CA LEU A 70 2.98 2.13 4.04
C LEU A 70 1.84 3.14 3.83
N VAL A 71 0.77 2.76 3.10
CA VAL A 71 -0.38 3.65 2.85
C VAL A 71 -1.56 3.27 3.74
N VAL A 72 -1.93 4.17 4.64
CA VAL A 72 -3.00 3.99 5.63
C VAL A 72 -4.13 5.00 5.44
N SER A 73 -5.32 4.70 5.96
CA SER A 73 -6.40 5.69 6.04
C SER A 73 -6.08 6.78 7.07
N GLN A 74 -6.66 7.96 6.87
CA GLN A 74 -6.51 9.11 7.78
C GLN A 74 -7.37 8.99 9.05
N ALA A 75 -8.36 8.07 9.07
CA ALA A 75 -9.19 7.83 10.24
C ALA A 75 -8.36 7.26 11.39
N ARG A 76 -8.75 7.50 12.64
CA ARG A 76 -8.17 6.79 13.79
C ARG A 76 -9.09 5.63 14.18
N PRO A 77 -8.54 4.41 14.32
CA PRO A 77 -7.14 4.05 14.07
C PRO A 77 -6.84 3.98 12.57
N ALA A 78 -5.58 4.25 12.20
CA ALA A 78 -5.16 4.35 10.81
C ALA A 78 -5.00 2.95 10.20
N HIS A 79 -6.06 2.45 9.55
CA HIS A 79 -6.03 1.13 8.90
C HIS A 79 -5.92 1.24 7.38
N PRO A 80 -5.30 0.25 6.71
CA PRO A 80 -5.50 0.06 5.28
C PRO A 80 -6.99 -0.14 4.97
N GLN A 81 -7.44 0.24 3.76
CA GLN A 81 -8.85 0.05 3.39
C GLN A 81 -9.22 -1.45 3.37
N LEU A 82 -10.49 -1.77 3.66
CA LEU A 82 -10.98 -3.16 3.72
C LEU A 82 -10.66 -3.97 2.45
N GLY A 83 -10.77 -3.36 1.26
CA GLY A 83 -10.42 -4.01 -0.01
C GLY A 83 -8.95 -4.42 -0.09
N PHE A 84 -8.04 -3.61 0.48
CA PHE A 84 -6.63 -3.95 0.57
C PHE A 84 -6.40 -5.13 1.52
N ILE A 85 -7.02 -5.12 2.71
CA ILE A 85 -6.90 -6.24 3.66
C ILE A 85 -7.42 -7.55 3.06
N GLN A 86 -8.54 -7.52 2.35
CA GLN A 86 -9.05 -8.67 1.60
C GLN A 86 -8.06 -9.15 0.52
N CYS A 87 -7.38 -8.24 -0.18
CA CYS A 87 -6.34 -8.59 -1.13
C CYS A 87 -5.15 -9.28 -0.44
N VAL A 88 -4.69 -8.77 0.70
CA VAL A 88 -3.59 -9.36 1.49
C VAL A 88 -3.97 -10.75 2.03
N GLN A 89 -5.23 -10.95 2.44
CA GLN A 89 -5.76 -12.28 2.80
C GLN A 89 -5.70 -13.26 1.63
N GLN A 90 -6.13 -12.84 0.44
CA GLN A 90 -6.07 -13.68 -0.77
C GLN A 90 -4.64 -14.05 -1.15
N LEU A 91 -3.66 -13.20 -0.82
CA LEU A 91 -2.23 -13.47 -0.98
C LEU A 91 -1.67 -14.39 0.11
N GLY A 92 -2.46 -14.81 1.09
CA GLY A 92 -1.99 -15.61 2.23
C GLY A 92 -1.04 -14.87 3.17
N ARG A 93 -0.97 -13.53 3.07
CA ARG A 93 -0.11 -12.67 3.90
C ARG A 93 -0.77 -12.20 5.19
N PHE A 94 -2.10 -12.32 5.28
CA PHE A 94 -2.89 -12.08 6.49
C PHE A 94 -3.76 -13.30 6.77
N VAL A 95 -3.73 -13.79 8.00
CA VAL A 95 -4.50 -14.97 8.44
C VAL A 95 -5.31 -14.58 9.68
N GLY A 96 -6.60 -14.93 9.69
CA GLY A 96 -7.50 -14.65 10.80
C GLY A 96 -8.66 -13.73 10.46
N GLY A 97 -9.42 -13.34 11.48
CA GLY A 97 -10.52 -12.40 11.37
C GLY A 97 -10.02 -10.99 11.01
N ILE A 98 -10.83 -10.24 10.26
CA ILE A 98 -10.59 -8.82 10.01
C ILE A 98 -11.17 -8.04 11.20
N ASP A 99 -10.48 -8.09 12.34
CA ASP A 99 -10.72 -7.21 13.47
C ASP A 99 -9.59 -6.17 13.59
N GLU A 100 -9.86 -5.13 14.37
CA GLU A 100 -8.98 -3.97 14.49
C GLU A 100 -7.59 -4.34 15.01
N ASP A 101 -7.54 -5.17 16.06
CA ASP A 101 -6.32 -5.60 16.72
C ASP A 101 -5.48 -6.50 15.81
N ALA A 102 -6.13 -7.45 15.13
CA ALA A 102 -5.46 -8.34 14.18
C ALA A 102 -4.84 -7.55 13.01
N VAL A 103 -5.57 -6.59 12.44
CA VAL A 103 -5.07 -5.72 11.36
C VAL A 103 -3.92 -4.84 11.85
N ALA A 104 -4.02 -4.27 13.05
CA ALA A 104 -2.97 -3.43 13.62
C ALA A 104 -1.68 -4.24 13.90
N ALA A 105 -1.81 -5.43 14.49
CA ALA A 105 -0.68 -6.31 14.78
C ALA A 105 0.02 -6.76 13.49
N TRP A 106 -0.75 -7.18 12.48
CA TRP A 106 -0.20 -7.52 11.17
C TRP A 106 0.50 -6.32 10.52
N LEU A 107 -0.14 -5.15 10.50
CA LEU A 107 0.42 -3.96 9.89
C LEU A 107 1.75 -3.57 10.55
N ALA A 108 1.82 -3.61 11.88
CA ALA A 108 3.05 -3.32 12.61
C ALA A 108 4.19 -4.30 12.25
N ALA A 109 3.89 -5.59 12.14
CA ALA A 109 4.86 -6.60 11.74
C ALA A 109 5.33 -6.40 10.28
N GLU A 110 4.40 -6.13 9.35
CA GLU A 110 4.73 -5.89 7.94
C GLU A 110 5.57 -4.62 7.79
N LEU A 111 5.22 -3.53 8.49
CA LEU A 111 5.99 -2.28 8.47
C LEU A 111 7.43 -2.48 8.97
N ALA A 112 7.64 -3.27 10.03
CA ALA A 112 8.98 -3.58 10.52
C ALA A 112 9.85 -4.28 9.44
N GLN A 113 9.26 -5.17 8.66
CA GLN A 113 9.91 -5.83 7.52
C GLN A 113 10.19 -4.82 6.40
N VAL A 114 9.19 -4.03 6.01
CA VAL A 114 9.32 -2.99 4.97
C VAL A 114 10.43 -2.00 5.32
N TYR A 115 10.52 -1.51 6.56
CA TYR A 115 11.56 -0.55 6.98
C TYR A 115 12.99 -1.12 6.99
N SER A 116 13.13 -2.44 7.00
CA SER A 116 14.43 -3.12 7.04
C SER A 116 14.85 -3.67 5.67
N PHE A 117 13.93 -3.73 4.70
CA PHE A 117 14.16 -4.34 3.40
C PHE A 117 14.83 -3.39 2.40
N ASN A 118 15.76 -3.89 1.60
CA ASN A 118 16.39 -3.11 0.52
C ASN A 118 15.78 -3.49 -0.84
N TYR A 119 14.81 -2.71 -1.31
CA TYR A 119 14.15 -2.95 -2.59
C TYR A 119 15.11 -2.63 -3.76
N PRO A 120 15.33 -3.55 -4.71
CA PRO A 120 16.33 -3.37 -5.78
C PRO A 120 15.89 -2.37 -6.88
N GLU A 121 14.64 -1.92 -6.85
CA GLU A 121 14.02 -1.08 -7.89
C GLU A 121 14.10 0.43 -7.60
N VAL A 122 14.70 0.81 -6.47
CA VAL A 122 14.75 2.18 -5.93
C VAL A 122 16.17 2.71 -5.93
#